data_AF-A0A5C4VD86-F1
#
_entry.id   AF-A0A5C4VD86-F1
#
_cell.length_a   1.000
_cell.length_b   1.000
_cell.length_c   1.000
_cell.angle_alpha   90.00
_cell.angle_beta   90.00
_cell.angle_gamma   90.00
#
_symmetry.space_group_name_H-M   'P 1'
#
loop_
_entity.id
_entity.type
_entity.pdbx_description
1 polymer ?
#
loop_
_entity_poly.entity_id
_entity_poly.type
_entity_poly.pdbx_seq_one_letter_code
_entity_poly.pdbx_strand_id
1 'polypeptide(L)'
;MFVPAGRSTLAAPVQTLALHGPSPEGSGFDAALPAWTTWAAVALVTLSTLAGALLARRNSARIGIWLAVASALMLVTALVDLLPDAWQEAKETGVPFWLVGLAGVFGFVVITYFTRKGCGHGHDDGAGGGRHAPGLHRRVKQAVSAAVYGGVGTAAALSLHRMIEGATLALAASAVVIAALVIHSASEGLALTALLDLARTPSAPWLALSCLAPVAGVVLATAAPLPAQTVPVLLGMVTGVLLRTAVIGLTIVRDSRRLTRRHLVLAATAVAGVGGLLIAAQTLLAGGPSEPSPPVAAAHGIAPATVPRAARTPKPSQQMTAAQLRDAVTAGHLSLEQLLSRRDPATIGADAAALLRALPRRSPGQIARTLRQAKISAGTSIGDLTLLQRHLLLTALSDTLPGPRS
;
A
#
# COMPACT_ATOMS: atom_id res chain seq x y z
N MET A 1 -57.50 38.47 23.25
CA MET A 1 -57.62 37.08 22.74
C MET A 1 -56.43 36.31 23.31
N PHE A 2 -56.62 35.68 24.48
CA PHE A 2 -55.58 34.98 25.25
C PHE A 2 -55.73 33.49 25.00
N VAL A 3 -54.67 32.84 24.52
CA VAL A 3 -54.58 31.38 24.37
C VAL A 3 -53.71 30.86 25.53
N PRO A 4 -54.21 29.96 26.40
CA PRO A 4 -53.39 29.39 27.45
C PRO A 4 -52.56 28.21 26.91
N ALA A 5 -51.29 28.21 27.27
CA ALA A 5 -50.35 27.11 27.02
C ALA A 5 -50.65 25.95 27.99
N GLY A 6 -51.20 24.85 27.47
CA GLY A 6 -51.28 23.58 28.16
C GLY A 6 -49.92 22.88 28.17
N ARG A 7 -49.26 22.86 29.34
CA ARG A 7 -48.09 22.03 29.63
C ARG A 7 -48.58 20.63 29.99
N SER A 8 -48.57 19.72 29.02
CA SER A 8 -48.76 18.28 29.27
C SER A 8 -47.39 17.64 29.46
N THR A 9 -46.95 17.55 30.72
CA THR A 9 -45.84 16.69 31.14
C THR A 9 -46.29 15.23 31.10
N LEU A 10 -46.12 14.57 29.96
CA LEU A 10 -46.13 13.11 29.87
C LEU A 10 -44.76 12.60 30.32
N ALA A 11 -44.65 12.27 31.61
CA ALA A 11 -43.58 11.46 32.13
C ALA A 11 -43.69 10.06 31.50
N ALA A 12 -42.83 9.77 30.52
CA ALA A 12 -42.66 8.41 30.04
C ALA A 12 -42.10 7.56 31.19
N PRO A 13 -42.66 6.36 31.45
CA PRO A 13 -42.09 5.47 32.44
C PRO A 13 -40.67 5.11 32.01
N VAL A 14 -39.71 5.36 32.90
CA VAL A 14 -38.37 4.78 32.83
C VAL A 14 -38.58 3.27 32.82
N GLN A 15 -38.52 2.67 31.62
CA GLN A 15 -38.37 1.23 31.50
C GLN A 15 -37.00 0.92 32.10
N THR A 16 -37.02 0.46 33.34
CA THR A 16 -35.90 -0.19 34.01
C THR A 16 -35.46 -1.31 33.08
N LEU A 17 -34.36 -1.05 32.36
CA LEU A 17 -33.70 -2.00 31.49
C LEU A 17 -33.33 -3.18 32.39
N ALA A 18 -34.14 -4.24 32.33
CA ALA A 18 -33.85 -5.48 33.01
C ALA A 18 -32.50 -5.96 32.47
N LEU A 19 -31.49 -5.92 33.34
CA LEU A 19 -30.21 -6.56 33.15
C LEU A 19 -30.48 -8.02 32.80
N HIS A 20 -30.43 -8.31 31.51
CA HIS A 20 -30.48 -9.65 30.96
C HIS A 20 -29.26 -10.39 31.55
N GLY A 21 -29.52 -11.27 32.51
CA GLY A 21 -28.49 -12.05 33.16
C GLY A 21 -27.73 -12.87 32.10
N PRO A 22 -26.39 -12.93 32.16
CA PRO A 22 -25.62 -13.73 31.21
C PRO A 22 -26.04 -15.19 31.33
N SER A 23 -26.60 -15.74 30.26
CA SER A 23 -26.91 -17.17 30.15
C SER A 23 -25.58 -17.95 30.22
N PRO A 24 -25.40 -18.86 31.19
CA PRO A 24 -24.11 -19.54 31.44
C PRO A 24 -23.80 -20.72 30.51
N GLU A 25 -24.49 -20.86 29.37
CA GLU A 25 -24.42 -22.08 28.53
C GLU A 25 -23.92 -21.80 27.10
N GLY A 26 -22.78 -21.11 27.00
CA GLY A 26 -21.99 -20.97 25.77
C GLY A 26 -20.59 -21.57 25.92
N SER A 27 -20.49 -22.83 26.35
CA SER A 27 -19.23 -23.54 26.53
C SER A 27 -18.69 -24.04 25.18
N GLY A 28 -18.03 -23.16 24.44
CA GLY A 28 -17.32 -23.53 23.22
C GLY A 28 -16.16 -22.57 22.97
N PHE A 29 -14.99 -22.89 23.51
CA PHE A 29 -13.70 -22.24 23.24
C PHE A 29 -13.47 -20.77 23.61
N ASP A 30 -14.47 -20.01 24.08
CA ASP A 30 -14.26 -18.68 24.70
C ASP A 30 -13.76 -18.77 26.16
N ALA A 31 -12.81 -19.67 26.43
CA ALA A 31 -12.04 -19.57 27.65
C ALA A 31 -11.18 -18.31 27.51
N ALA A 32 -11.68 -17.19 28.02
CA ALA A 32 -10.99 -15.91 28.05
C ALA A 32 -9.52 -16.17 28.41
N LEU A 33 -8.64 -16.05 27.41
CA LEU A 33 -7.25 -16.39 27.60
C LEU A 33 -6.74 -15.54 28.76
N PRO A 34 -5.97 -16.14 29.69
CA PRO A 34 -5.60 -15.42 30.89
C PRO A 34 -4.82 -14.16 30.49
N ALA A 35 -5.14 -13.03 31.13
CA ALA A 35 -4.71 -11.69 30.70
C ALA A 35 -3.20 -11.54 30.45
N TRP A 36 -2.37 -12.39 31.07
CA TRP A 36 -0.93 -12.43 30.84
C TRP A 36 -0.54 -12.84 29.40
N THR A 37 -1.39 -13.59 28.69
CA THR A 37 -1.15 -14.04 27.30
C THR A 37 -1.09 -12.87 26.32
N THR A 38 -2.00 -11.90 26.45
CA THR A 38 -1.98 -10.65 25.65
C THR A 38 -0.69 -9.88 25.89
N TRP A 39 -0.26 -9.74 27.14
CA TRP A 39 0.99 -9.06 27.47
C TRP A 39 2.23 -9.81 26.98
N ALA A 40 2.22 -11.14 27.04
CA ALA A 40 3.27 -11.98 26.46
C ALA A 40 3.35 -11.80 24.93
N ALA A 41 2.19 -11.74 24.24
CA ALA A 41 2.13 -11.48 22.81
C ALA A 41 2.67 -10.10 22.45
N VAL A 42 2.29 -9.05 23.19
CA VAL A 42 2.83 -7.68 23.02
C VAL A 42 4.35 -7.66 23.22
N ALA A 43 4.86 -8.33 24.24
CA ALA A 43 6.30 -8.43 24.48
C ALA A 43 7.01 -9.12 23.30
N LEU A 44 6.45 -10.22 22.78
CA LEU A 44 7.01 -10.96 21.66
C LEU A 44 7.03 -10.12 20.37
N VAL A 45 5.94 -9.40 20.08
CA VAL A 45 5.80 -8.46 18.96
C VAL A 45 6.82 -7.32 19.06
N THR A 46 7.00 -6.77 20.27
CA THR A 46 7.98 -5.71 20.54
C THR A 46 9.40 -6.20 20.33
N LEU A 47 9.76 -7.36 20.88
CA LEU A 47 11.06 -7.99 20.70
C LEU A 47 11.33 -8.32 19.23
N SER A 48 10.33 -8.82 18.51
CA SER A 48 10.43 -9.12 17.08
C SER A 48 10.75 -7.86 16.27
N THR A 49 10.10 -6.75 16.60
CA THR A 49 10.36 -5.45 15.97
C THR A 49 11.78 -4.98 16.20
N LEU A 50 12.26 -5.05 17.45
CA LEU A 50 13.63 -4.73 17.79
C LEU A 50 14.62 -5.63 17.05
N ALA A 51 14.34 -6.93 16.96
CA ALA A 51 15.16 -7.87 16.22
C ALA A 51 15.24 -7.50 14.72
N GLY A 52 14.12 -7.17 14.09
CA GLY A 52 14.07 -6.69 12.72
C GLY A 52 14.88 -5.41 12.50
N ALA A 53 14.77 -4.45 13.41
CA ALA A 53 15.52 -3.20 13.39
C ALA A 53 17.03 -3.42 13.56
N LEU A 54 17.43 -4.27 14.52
CA LEU A 54 18.83 -4.64 14.74
C LEU A 54 19.42 -5.38 13.54
N LEU A 55 18.64 -6.25 12.91
CA LEU A 55 19.03 -6.98 11.70
C LEU A 55 19.28 -6.02 10.53
N ALA A 56 18.44 -5.00 10.37
CA ALA A 56 18.61 -3.96 9.37
C ALA A 56 19.93 -3.20 9.55
N ARG A 57 20.26 -2.82 10.80
CA ARG A 57 21.50 -2.10 11.12
C ARG A 57 22.75 -2.92 10.88
N ARG A 58 22.71 -4.23 11.19
CA ARG A 58 23.87 -5.13 11.02
C ARG A 58 24.14 -5.49 9.56
N ASN A 59 23.10 -5.54 8.72
CA ASN A 59 23.19 -6.04 7.34
C ASN A 59 22.86 -4.96 6.30
N SER A 60 23.44 -3.76 6.42
CA SER A 60 23.20 -2.63 5.51
C SER A 60 23.42 -2.99 4.03
N ALA A 61 24.45 -3.79 3.74
CA ALA A 61 24.76 -4.26 2.38
C ALA A 61 23.67 -5.15 1.76
N ARG A 62 22.81 -5.77 2.57
CA ARG A 62 21.75 -6.70 2.13
C ARG A 62 20.34 -6.15 2.37
N ILE A 63 20.20 -4.88 2.73
CA ILE A 63 18.90 -4.25 3.03
C ILE A 63 17.87 -4.50 1.92
N GLY A 64 18.26 -4.43 0.65
CA GLY A 64 17.32 -4.65 -0.46
C GLY A 64 16.70 -6.06 -0.50
N ILE A 65 17.45 -7.09 -0.11
CA ILE A 65 16.94 -8.48 -0.07
C ILE A 65 15.95 -8.62 1.07
N TRP A 66 16.32 -8.14 2.25
CA TRP A 66 15.46 -8.20 3.42
C TRP A 66 14.19 -7.38 3.25
N LEU A 67 14.28 -6.20 2.63
CA LEU A 67 13.13 -5.38 2.28
C LEU A 67 12.20 -6.10 1.30
N ALA A 68 12.75 -6.83 0.32
CA ALA A 68 11.96 -7.63 -0.62
C ALA A 68 11.17 -8.73 0.11
N VAL A 69 11.85 -9.47 0.99
CA VAL A 69 11.24 -10.54 1.80
C VAL A 69 10.16 -9.96 2.72
N ALA A 70 10.48 -8.90 3.46
CA ALA A 70 9.54 -8.19 4.33
C ALA A 70 8.31 -7.72 3.56
N SER A 71 8.49 -7.09 2.40
CA SER A 71 7.40 -6.59 1.57
C SER A 71 6.50 -7.71 1.05
N ALA A 72 7.10 -8.84 0.66
CA ALA A 72 6.34 -9.98 0.19
C ALA A 72 5.58 -10.69 1.31
N LEU A 73 6.16 -10.79 2.52
CA LEU A 73 5.47 -11.30 3.70
C LEU A 73 4.30 -10.41 4.09
N MET A 74 4.49 -9.09 4.14
CA MET A 74 3.40 -8.13 4.40
C MET A 74 2.27 -8.26 3.38
N LEU A 75 2.61 -8.45 2.10
CA LEU A 75 1.62 -8.68 1.05
C LEU A 75 0.79 -9.95 1.30
N VAL A 76 1.46 -11.05 1.65
CA VAL A 76 0.77 -12.32 1.93
C VAL A 76 -0.09 -12.23 3.18
N THR A 77 0.42 -11.68 4.29
CA THR A 77 -0.38 -11.48 5.51
C THR A 77 -1.62 -10.62 5.22
N ALA A 78 -1.48 -9.52 4.49
CA ALA A 78 -2.63 -8.69 4.15
C ALA A 78 -3.71 -9.45 3.34
N LEU A 79 -3.30 -10.31 2.40
CA LEU A 79 -4.22 -10.98 1.48
C LEU A 79 -4.78 -12.31 2.00
N VAL A 80 -4.03 -13.03 2.84
CA VAL A 80 -4.36 -14.39 3.29
C VAL A 80 -4.88 -14.41 4.73
N ASP A 81 -4.55 -13.40 5.53
CA ASP A 81 -4.91 -13.31 6.95
C ASP A 81 -5.99 -12.23 7.13
N LEU A 82 -5.59 -10.96 6.99
CA LEU A 82 -6.47 -9.84 7.34
C LEU A 82 -7.69 -9.67 6.42
N LEU A 83 -7.52 -9.88 5.11
CA LEU A 83 -8.61 -9.69 4.17
C LEU A 83 -9.72 -10.75 4.34
N PRO A 84 -9.40 -12.07 4.44
CA PRO A 84 -10.39 -13.09 4.78
C PRO A 84 -11.07 -12.83 6.12
N ASP A 85 -10.31 -12.48 7.16
CA ASP A 85 -10.85 -12.21 8.49
C ASP A 85 -11.81 -11.01 8.47
N ALA A 86 -11.42 -9.90 7.82
CA ALA A 86 -12.30 -8.74 7.65
C ALA A 86 -13.61 -9.09 6.94
N TRP A 87 -13.57 -10.02 6.00
CA TRP A 87 -14.74 -10.46 5.26
C TRP A 87 -15.65 -11.37 6.10
N GLN A 88 -15.07 -12.30 6.86
CA GLN A 88 -15.80 -13.19 7.76
C GLN A 88 -16.48 -12.38 8.87
N GLU A 89 -15.73 -11.51 9.54
CA GLU A 89 -16.25 -10.63 10.60
C GLU A 89 -17.36 -9.71 10.09
N ALA A 90 -17.23 -9.19 8.86
CA ALA A 90 -18.28 -8.37 8.24
C ALA A 90 -19.57 -9.16 8.01
N LYS A 91 -19.46 -10.44 7.62
CA LYS A 91 -20.61 -11.33 7.45
C LYS A 91 -21.30 -11.61 8.79
N GLU A 92 -20.52 -11.83 9.84
CA GLU A 92 -21.04 -12.14 11.18
C GLU A 92 -21.71 -10.94 11.84
N THR A 93 -21.11 -9.75 11.70
CA THR A 93 -21.61 -8.50 12.29
C THR A 93 -22.64 -7.77 11.42
N GLY A 94 -22.94 -8.28 10.23
CA GLY A 94 -23.87 -7.67 9.27
C GLY A 94 -23.36 -6.38 8.62
N VAL A 95 -22.05 -6.11 8.68
CA VAL A 95 -21.43 -4.96 8.04
C VAL A 95 -21.37 -5.20 6.53
N PRO A 96 -21.82 -4.26 5.69
CA PRO A 96 -21.81 -4.47 4.25
C PRO A 96 -20.38 -4.49 3.69
N PHE A 97 -20.06 -5.47 2.84
CA PHE A 97 -18.70 -5.67 2.30
C PHE A 97 -18.12 -4.45 1.56
N TRP A 98 -18.96 -3.59 0.98
CA TRP A 98 -18.49 -2.36 0.32
C TRP A 98 -17.85 -1.38 1.31
N LEU A 99 -18.30 -1.37 2.57
CA LEU A 99 -17.75 -0.50 3.60
C LEU A 99 -16.33 -0.96 4.00
N VAL A 100 -16.13 -2.28 4.14
CA VAL A 100 -14.81 -2.89 4.35
C VAL A 100 -13.87 -2.59 3.18
N GLY A 101 -14.35 -2.75 1.96
CA GLY A 101 -13.60 -2.42 0.75
C GLY A 101 -13.22 -0.94 0.66
N LEU A 102 -14.15 -0.03 0.97
CA LEU A 102 -13.87 1.41 1.03
C LEU A 102 -12.86 1.76 2.13
N ALA A 103 -12.95 1.13 3.29
CA ALA A 103 -12.00 1.32 4.36
C ALA A 103 -10.58 0.91 3.92
N GLY A 104 -10.45 -0.23 3.21
CA GLY A 104 -9.19 -0.65 2.61
C GLY A 104 -8.65 0.32 1.55
N VAL A 105 -9.51 0.79 0.63
CA VAL A 105 -9.11 1.83 -0.34
C VAL A 105 -8.65 3.10 0.38
N PHE A 106 -9.37 3.52 1.41
CA PHE A 106 -9.03 4.68 2.21
C PHE A 106 -7.66 4.52 2.88
N GLY A 107 -7.42 3.40 3.58
CA GLY A 107 -6.12 3.09 4.17
C GLY A 107 -4.97 3.11 3.15
N PHE A 108 -5.19 2.50 1.98
CA PHE A 108 -4.22 2.50 0.88
C PHE A 108 -3.92 3.92 0.38
N VAL A 109 -4.94 4.75 0.18
CA VAL A 109 -4.81 6.13 -0.30
C VAL A 109 -4.13 7.02 0.72
N VAL A 110 -4.46 6.90 2.01
CA VAL A 110 -3.85 7.67 3.10
C VAL A 110 -2.34 7.43 3.13
N ILE A 111 -1.90 6.16 3.10
CA ILE A 111 -0.47 5.84 3.04
C ILE A 111 0.16 6.32 1.74
N THR A 112 -0.56 6.20 0.61
CA THR A 112 -0.08 6.75 -0.67
C THR A 112 0.15 8.26 -0.58
N TYR A 113 -0.74 9.00 0.10
CA TYR A 113 -0.62 10.43 0.26
C TYR A 113 0.61 10.82 1.09
N PHE A 114 0.85 10.13 2.21
CA PHE A 114 2.03 10.38 3.05
C PHE A 114 3.34 9.96 2.38
N THR A 115 3.34 8.87 1.60
CA THR A 115 4.55 8.38 0.92
C THR A 115 4.88 9.10 -0.38
N ARG A 116 3.89 9.58 -1.14
CA ARG A 116 4.10 10.20 -2.48
C ARG A 116 4.82 11.55 -2.42
N LYS A 117 4.70 12.28 -1.32
CA LYS A 117 5.38 13.58 -1.14
C LYS A 117 6.83 13.46 -0.63
N GLY A 118 7.26 12.25 -0.26
CA GLY A 118 8.62 11.96 0.21
C GLY A 118 9.66 11.80 -0.90
N CYS A 119 9.25 11.67 -2.17
CA CYS A 119 10.16 11.68 -3.33
C CYS A 119 10.60 13.14 -3.65
N GLY A 120 11.23 13.78 -2.68
CA GLY A 120 11.99 15.01 -2.87
C GLY A 120 13.16 14.71 -3.79
N HIS A 121 12.97 14.92 -5.08
CA HIS A 121 14.07 14.97 -6.05
C HIS A 121 14.94 16.18 -5.70
N GLY A 122 15.86 15.98 -4.76
CA GLY A 122 17.03 16.82 -4.54
C GLY A 122 18.03 16.54 -5.66
N HIS A 123 17.72 16.97 -6.87
CA HIS A 123 18.76 17.21 -7.86
C HIS A 123 19.19 18.66 -7.69
N ASP A 124 20.34 18.86 -7.05
CA ASP A 124 21.36 19.82 -7.50
C ASP A 124 22.58 19.75 -6.56
N ASP A 125 23.30 18.63 -6.61
CA ASP A 125 24.74 18.63 -6.33
C ASP A 125 25.48 18.63 -7.67
N GLY A 126 25.18 19.66 -8.47
CA GLY A 126 26.02 20.08 -9.58
C GLY A 126 27.16 20.92 -9.04
N ALA A 127 28.30 20.29 -8.78
CA ALA A 127 29.57 20.97 -8.61
C ALA A 127 29.91 21.71 -9.91
N GLY A 128 29.60 23.01 -9.98
CA GLY A 128 30.08 23.86 -11.07
C GLY A 128 29.16 25.03 -11.41
N GLY A 129 29.50 26.20 -10.85
CA GLY A 129 29.21 27.49 -11.50
C GLY A 129 28.06 28.30 -10.89
N GLY A 130 28.42 29.42 -10.27
CA GLY A 130 27.51 30.55 -10.06
C GLY A 130 27.13 30.82 -8.61
N ARG A 131 27.89 31.70 -7.97
CA ARG A 131 27.52 32.37 -6.72
C ARG A 131 26.29 33.26 -6.95
N HIS A 132 25.10 32.68 -6.88
CA HIS A 132 23.91 33.44 -6.55
C HIS A 132 23.31 32.83 -5.29
N ALA A 133 22.93 33.69 -4.34
CA ALA A 133 22.35 33.31 -3.06
C ALA A 133 20.82 33.41 -3.13
N PRO A 134 20.08 32.38 -3.56
CA PRO A 134 18.64 32.31 -3.35
C PRO A 134 18.33 31.62 -2.02
N GLY A 135 17.90 32.42 -1.05
CA GLY A 135 16.85 32.11 -0.07
C GLY A 135 17.05 30.91 0.86
N LEU A 136 17.52 31.19 2.08
CA LEU A 136 17.41 30.32 3.28
C LEU A 136 15.99 29.73 3.43
N HIS A 137 14.97 30.49 3.04
CA HIS A 137 13.56 30.12 3.11
C HIS A 137 13.18 28.93 2.20
N ARG A 138 13.84 28.77 1.05
CA ARG A 138 13.61 27.62 0.15
C ARG A 138 14.24 26.35 0.70
N ARG A 139 15.43 26.45 1.31
CA ARG A 139 16.11 25.33 1.98
C ARG A 139 15.34 24.86 3.21
N VAL A 140 14.83 25.78 4.02
CA VAL A 140 13.98 25.43 5.18
C VAL A 140 12.68 24.78 4.70
N LYS A 141 11.99 25.33 3.69
CA LYS A 141 10.74 24.73 3.17
C LYS A 141 10.98 23.35 2.54
N GLN A 142 12.08 23.15 1.82
CA GLN A 142 12.47 21.85 1.27
C GLN A 142 12.86 20.85 2.37
N ALA A 143 13.65 21.26 3.36
CA ALA A 143 14.03 20.41 4.48
C ALA A 143 12.83 20.01 5.34
N VAL A 144 11.93 20.94 5.64
CA VAL A 144 10.67 20.65 6.34
C VAL A 144 9.78 19.73 5.51
N SER A 145 9.65 19.94 4.20
CA SER A 145 8.87 19.03 3.35
C SER A 145 9.50 17.64 3.23
N ALA A 146 10.82 17.53 3.14
CA ALA A 146 11.50 16.24 3.04
C ALA A 146 11.49 15.47 4.37
N ALA A 147 11.65 16.18 5.49
CA ALA A 147 11.59 15.58 6.83
C ALA A 147 10.16 15.11 7.16
N VAL A 148 9.15 15.97 6.96
CA VAL A 148 7.74 15.69 7.28
C VAL A 148 7.14 14.63 6.34
N TYR A 149 7.49 14.65 5.05
CA TYR A 149 6.87 13.75 4.05
C TYR A 149 7.74 12.54 3.65
N GLY A 150 8.99 12.42 4.11
CA GLY A 150 9.88 11.30 3.81
C GLY A 150 9.91 10.24 4.90
N GLY A 151 10.74 10.47 5.94
CA GLY A 151 10.98 9.51 7.02
C GLY A 151 9.99 9.63 8.18
N VAL A 152 9.67 10.86 8.62
CA VAL A 152 8.83 11.11 9.80
C VAL A 152 7.39 10.73 9.56
N GLY A 153 6.79 11.16 8.44
CA GLY A 153 5.41 10.79 8.10
C GLY A 153 5.22 9.29 7.96
N THR A 154 6.20 8.59 7.36
CA THR A 154 6.18 7.14 7.24
C THR A 154 6.34 6.46 8.60
N ALA A 155 7.26 6.93 9.44
CA ALA A 155 7.45 6.39 10.78
C ALA A 155 6.21 6.59 11.66
N ALA A 156 5.58 7.77 11.63
CA ALA A 156 4.34 8.05 12.34
C ALA A 156 3.19 7.17 11.86
N ALA A 157 3.05 6.98 10.54
CA ALA A 157 2.04 6.09 9.97
C ALA A 157 2.25 4.63 10.40
N LEU A 158 3.51 4.15 10.43
CA LEU A 158 3.85 2.82 10.93
C LEU A 158 3.60 2.68 12.43
N SER A 159 3.91 3.69 13.24
CA SER A 159 3.59 3.66 14.67
C SER A 159 2.08 3.63 14.91
N LEU A 160 1.28 4.41 14.17
CA LEU A 160 -0.18 4.36 14.24
C LEU A 160 -0.71 2.99 13.81
N HIS A 161 -0.18 2.43 12.72
CA HIS A 161 -0.51 1.09 12.27
C HIS A 161 -0.30 0.04 13.38
N ARG A 162 0.86 0.07 14.03
CA ARG A 162 1.21 -0.84 15.13
C ARG A 162 0.37 -0.64 16.39
N MET A 163 -0.11 0.58 16.62
CA MET A 163 -1.10 0.82 17.67
C MET A 163 -2.41 0.10 17.35
N ILE A 164 -2.84 0.11 16.09
CA ILE A 164 -4.03 -0.65 15.67
C ILE A 164 -3.77 -2.15 15.80
N GLU A 165 -2.58 -2.65 15.46
CA GLU A 165 -2.20 -4.06 15.69
C GLU A 165 -2.27 -4.44 17.18
N GLY A 166 -1.75 -3.58 18.06
CA GLY A 166 -1.88 -3.76 19.50
C GLY A 166 -3.33 -3.85 19.95
N ALA A 167 -4.20 -2.99 19.41
CA ALA A 167 -5.64 -3.07 19.68
C ALA A 167 -6.22 -4.42 19.19
N THR A 168 -5.82 -4.90 18.01
CA THR A 168 -6.26 -6.21 17.51
C THR A 168 -5.76 -7.38 18.35
N LEU A 169 -4.55 -7.31 18.92
CA LEU A 169 -4.03 -8.34 19.85
C LEU A 169 -4.87 -8.49 21.11
N ALA A 170 -5.45 -7.39 21.61
CA ALA A 170 -6.36 -7.43 22.74
C ALA A 170 -7.70 -8.11 22.39
N LEU A 171 -8.09 -8.10 21.12
CA LEU A 171 -9.38 -8.58 20.64
C LEU A 171 -9.32 -10.00 20.06
N ALA A 172 -8.20 -10.38 19.43
CA ALA A 172 -8.07 -11.60 18.63
C ALA A 172 -6.83 -12.43 19.03
N ALA A 173 -6.80 -12.89 20.28
CA ALA A 173 -5.68 -13.66 20.82
C ALA A 173 -5.72 -15.13 20.33
N SER A 174 -5.32 -15.36 19.08
CA SER A 174 -5.03 -16.70 18.57
C SER A 174 -3.53 -16.91 18.42
N ALA A 175 -3.03 -18.11 18.71
CA ALA A 175 -1.61 -18.44 18.55
C ALA A 175 -1.13 -18.22 17.10
N VAL A 176 -1.99 -18.49 16.11
CA VAL A 176 -1.69 -18.26 14.69
C VAL A 176 -1.55 -16.78 14.39
N VAL A 177 -2.49 -15.97 14.88
CA VAL A 177 -2.48 -14.50 14.75
C VAL A 177 -1.24 -13.91 15.42
N ILE A 178 -0.90 -14.37 16.63
CA ILE A 178 0.32 -13.94 17.34
C ILE A 178 1.57 -14.28 16.52
N ALA A 179 1.67 -15.49 15.97
CA ALA A 179 2.81 -15.88 15.13
C ALA A 179 2.91 -15.03 13.85
N ALA A 180 1.78 -14.76 13.18
CA ALA A 180 1.71 -13.89 12.02
C ALA A 180 2.17 -12.46 12.37
N LEU A 181 1.65 -11.89 13.46
CA LEU A 181 2.03 -10.56 13.94
C LEU A 181 3.50 -10.46 14.34
N VAL A 182 4.09 -11.52 14.90
CA VAL A 182 5.52 -11.56 15.21
C VAL A 182 6.36 -11.47 13.94
N ILE A 183 6.06 -12.28 12.92
CA ILE A 183 6.77 -12.25 11.64
C ILE A 183 6.59 -10.89 10.95
N HIS A 184 5.36 -10.37 11.00
CA HIS A 184 4.99 -9.06 10.49
C HIS A 184 5.81 -7.95 11.16
N SER A 185 5.83 -7.92 12.48
CA SER A 185 6.55 -6.92 13.28
C SER A 185 8.06 -6.92 13.07
N ALA A 186 8.69 -8.07 12.86
CA ALA A 186 10.10 -8.12 12.46
C ALA A 186 10.32 -7.45 11.10
N SER A 187 9.45 -7.74 10.14
CA SER A 187 9.50 -7.17 8.79
C SER A 187 9.32 -5.65 8.81
N GLU A 188 8.41 -5.15 9.64
CA GLU A 188 8.22 -3.72 9.86
C GLU A 188 9.40 -3.04 10.54
N GLY A 189 9.94 -3.62 11.61
CA GLY A 189 11.10 -3.05 12.32
C GLY A 189 12.30 -2.90 11.39
N LEU A 190 12.48 -3.86 10.48
CA LEU A 190 13.47 -3.81 9.42
C LEU A 190 13.19 -2.69 8.41
N ALA A 191 11.95 -2.62 7.89
CA ALA A 191 11.54 -1.62 6.92
C ALA A 191 11.63 -0.19 7.48
N LEU A 192 11.12 0.03 8.70
CA LEU A 192 11.20 1.31 9.42
C LEU A 192 12.64 1.76 9.57
N THR A 193 13.53 0.87 10.01
CA THR A 193 14.95 1.20 10.19
C THR A 193 15.62 1.54 8.86
N ALA A 194 15.36 0.77 7.80
CA ALA A 194 15.90 1.05 6.48
C ALA A 194 15.42 2.40 5.93
N LEU A 195 14.13 2.73 6.12
CA LEU A 195 13.56 4.00 5.67
C LEU A 195 14.10 5.20 6.47
N LEU A 196 14.26 5.05 7.80
CA LEU A 196 14.83 6.10 8.65
C LEU A 196 16.31 6.34 8.35
N ASP A 197 17.06 5.27 8.03
CA ASP A 197 18.46 5.35 7.62
C ASP A 197 18.60 6.06 6.25
N LEU A 198 17.76 5.71 5.28
CA LEU A 198 17.67 6.41 3.99
C LEU A 198 17.32 7.90 4.16
N ALA A 199 16.43 8.22 5.11
CA ALA A 199 16.05 9.60 5.44
C ALA A 199 17.09 10.34 6.30
N ARG A 200 18.18 9.68 6.73
CA ARG A 200 19.19 10.21 7.66
C ARG A 200 18.60 10.76 8.96
N THR A 201 17.50 10.18 9.41
CA THR A 201 16.81 10.57 10.65
C THR A 201 17.25 9.67 11.81
N PRO A 202 17.34 10.18 13.05
CA PRO A 202 17.71 9.34 14.20
C PRO A 202 16.67 8.24 14.38
N SER A 203 17.10 6.98 14.27
CA SER A 203 16.18 5.84 14.29
C SER A 203 15.68 5.46 15.70
N ALA A 204 16.47 5.76 16.72
CA ALA A 204 16.17 5.39 18.11
C ALA A 204 14.80 5.88 18.63
N PRO A 205 14.44 7.18 18.54
CA PRO A 205 13.15 7.65 19.07
C PRO A 205 11.95 7.07 18.32
N TRP A 206 12.05 6.93 17.00
CA TRP A 206 11.00 6.34 16.18
C TRP A 206 10.84 4.84 16.42
N LEU A 207 11.95 4.13 16.63
CA LEU A 207 11.91 2.72 16.99
C LEU A 207 11.30 2.52 18.38
N ALA A 208 11.65 3.37 19.36
CA ALA A 208 11.02 3.35 20.68
C ALA A 208 9.52 3.61 20.59
N LEU A 209 9.10 4.62 19.83
CA LEU A 209 7.69 4.92 19.60
C LEU A 209 6.96 3.73 18.96
N SER A 210 7.53 3.11 17.93
CA SER A 210 6.95 1.92 17.30
C SER A 210 6.92 0.71 18.25
N CYS A 211 7.91 0.54 19.13
CA CYS A 211 7.90 -0.51 20.15
C CYS A 211 6.81 -0.30 21.21
N LEU A 212 6.52 0.96 21.57
CA LEU A 212 5.49 1.30 22.54
C LEU A 212 4.08 1.34 21.93
N ALA A 213 3.95 1.49 20.61
CA ALA A 213 2.66 1.59 19.95
C ALA A 213 1.72 0.39 20.19
N PRO A 214 2.15 -0.88 20.09
CA PRO A 214 1.29 -2.02 20.41
C PRO A 214 0.76 -2.01 21.85
N VAL A 215 1.58 -1.57 22.81
CA VAL A 215 1.16 -1.40 24.21
C VAL A 215 0.03 -0.37 24.30
N ALA A 216 0.21 0.79 23.65
CA ALA A 216 -0.83 1.82 23.60
C ALA A 216 -2.12 1.31 22.95
N GLY A 217 -1.99 0.45 21.92
CA GLY A 217 -3.11 -0.23 21.27
C GLY A 217 -3.92 -1.11 22.20
N VAL A 218 -3.25 -2.00 22.94
CA VAL A 218 -3.89 -2.88 23.93
C VAL A 218 -4.57 -2.04 25.02
N VAL A 219 -3.90 -1.03 25.54
CA VAL A 219 -4.47 -0.13 26.56
C VAL A 219 -5.71 0.59 26.02
N LEU A 220 -5.67 1.08 24.77
CA LEU A 220 -6.81 1.77 24.19
C LEU A 220 -8.00 0.83 23.95
N ALA A 221 -7.76 -0.38 23.43
CA ALA A 221 -8.80 -1.38 23.19
C ALA A 221 -9.46 -1.88 24.48
N THR A 222 -8.67 -1.99 25.56
CA THR A 222 -9.18 -2.37 26.89
C THR A 222 -9.93 -1.23 27.59
N ALA A 223 -9.50 0.02 27.40
CA ALA A 223 -10.15 1.18 28.00
C ALA A 223 -11.43 1.61 27.26
N ALA A 224 -11.49 1.39 25.94
CA ALA A 224 -12.59 1.79 25.08
C ALA A 224 -13.01 0.61 24.19
N PRO A 225 -13.88 -0.30 24.67
CA PRO A 225 -14.34 -1.43 23.88
C PRO A 225 -15.01 -0.93 22.61
N LEU A 226 -14.48 -1.39 21.48
CA LEU A 226 -14.95 -1.00 20.17
C LEU A 226 -16.27 -1.70 19.85
N PRO A 227 -17.23 -1.02 19.20
CA PRO A 227 -18.43 -1.70 18.70
C PRO A 227 -18.02 -2.81 17.73
N ALA A 228 -18.66 -3.98 17.81
CA ALA A 228 -18.32 -5.14 16.96
C ALA A 228 -18.30 -4.78 15.46
N GLN A 229 -19.19 -3.87 15.02
CA GLN A 229 -19.26 -3.42 13.62
C GLN A 229 -18.03 -2.63 13.15
N THR A 230 -17.20 -2.12 14.07
CA THR A 230 -16.00 -1.35 13.71
C THR A 230 -14.80 -2.25 13.42
N VAL A 231 -14.76 -3.47 13.97
CA VAL A 231 -13.68 -4.43 13.77
C VAL A 231 -13.43 -4.75 12.30
N PRO A 232 -14.43 -5.16 11.48
CA PRO A 232 -14.19 -5.48 10.07
C PRO A 232 -13.79 -4.24 9.25
N VAL A 233 -14.27 -3.05 9.63
CA VAL A 233 -13.90 -1.79 8.98
C VAL A 233 -12.43 -1.45 9.25
N LEU A 234 -11.98 -1.62 10.50
CA LEU A 234 -10.58 -1.43 10.89
C LEU A 234 -9.67 -2.45 10.19
N LEU A 235 -10.04 -3.73 10.18
CA LEU A 235 -9.29 -4.77 9.47
C LEU A 235 -9.18 -4.48 7.97
N GLY A 236 -10.26 -4.03 7.33
CA GLY A 236 -10.24 -3.56 5.95
C GLY A 236 -9.25 -2.41 5.74
N MET A 237 -9.29 -1.39 6.59
CA MET A 237 -8.36 -0.25 6.54
C MET A 237 -6.90 -0.66 6.71
N VAL A 238 -6.60 -1.51 7.70
CA VAL A 238 -5.26 -2.06 7.99
C VAL A 238 -4.75 -2.87 6.78
N THR A 239 -5.61 -3.70 6.18
CA THR A 239 -5.29 -4.45 4.95
C THR A 239 -4.84 -3.50 3.83
N GLY A 240 -5.57 -2.40 3.63
CA GLY A 240 -5.24 -1.38 2.63
C GLY A 240 -3.89 -0.69 2.88
N VAL A 241 -3.61 -0.36 4.15
CA VAL A 241 -2.32 0.20 4.59
C VAL A 241 -1.17 -0.76 4.26
N LEU A 242 -1.29 -2.03 4.65
CA LEU A 242 -0.27 -3.05 4.40
C LEU A 242 -0.07 -3.33 2.92
N LEU A 243 -1.15 -3.39 2.15
CA LEU A 243 -1.07 -3.58 0.71
C LEU A 243 -0.26 -2.45 0.07
N ARG A 244 -0.45 -1.20 0.51
CA ARG A 244 0.32 -0.07 -0.01
C ARG A 244 1.79 -0.16 0.37
N THR A 245 2.12 -0.41 1.64
CA THR A 245 3.51 -0.49 2.10
C THR A 245 4.26 -1.62 1.41
N ALA A 246 3.63 -2.79 1.27
CA ALA A 246 4.15 -3.92 0.53
C ALA A 246 4.44 -3.58 -0.95
N VAL A 247 3.49 -2.92 -1.64
CA VAL A 247 3.69 -2.49 -3.04
C VAL A 247 4.87 -1.52 -3.15
N ILE A 248 4.97 -0.54 -2.25
CA ILE A 248 6.10 0.41 -2.25
C ILE A 248 7.42 -0.33 -2.08
N GLY A 249 7.53 -1.20 -1.07
CA GLY A 249 8.76 -1.93 -0.81
C GLY A 249 9.16 -2.83 -1.98
N LEU A 250 8.20 -3.53 -2.62
CA LEU A 250 8.46 -4.29 -3.84
C LEU A 250 8.90 -3.41 -5.02
N THR A 251 8.32 -2.21 -5.19
CA THR A 251 8.73 -1.28 -6.26
C THR A 251 10.15 -0.74 -6.07
N ILE A 252 10.52 -0.34 -4.84
CA ILE A 252 11.87 0.14 -4.51
C ILE A 252 12.90 -0.94 -4.85
N VAL A 253 12.59 -2.17 -4.47
CA VAL A 253 13.43 -3.34 -4.73
C VAL A 253 13.58 -3.62 -6.22
N ARG A 254 12.49 -3.52 -6.99
CA ARG A 254 12.47 -3.73 -8.45
C ARG A 254 13.31 -2.66 -9.17
N ASP A 255 13.14 -1.40 -8.80
CA ASP A 255 13.82 -0.26 -9.44
C ASP A 255 15.32 -0.24 -9.13
N SER A 256 15.73 -0.81 -8.00
CA SER A 256 17.14 -0.87 -7.59
C SER A 256 18.04 -1.71 -8.51
N ARG A 257 17.51 -2.40 -9.55
CA ARG A 257 18.21 -3.29 -10.53
C ARG A 257 19.20 -4.31 -9.94
N ARG A 258 19.27 -4.44 -8.62
CA ARG A 258 20.24 -5.27 -7.88
C ARG A 258 19.71 -6.66 -7.53
N LEU A 259 18.46 -6.96 -7.83
CA LEU A 259 17.91 -8.29 -7.60
C LEU A 259 18.24 -9.23 -8.76
N THR A 260 19.31 -10.00 -8.58
CA THR A 260 19.55 -11.21 -9.35
C THR A 260 18.34 -12.15 -9.26
N ARG A 261 18.00 -12.85 -10.35
CA ARG A 261 16.88 -13.83 -10.42
C ARG A 261 16.83 -14.80 -9.23
N ARG A 262 18.00 -15.15 -8.68
CA ARG A 262 18.16 -15.98 -7.47
C ARG A 262 17.49 -15.39 -6.22
N HIS A 263 17.58 -14.07 -6.03
CA HIS A 263 16.95 -13.40 -4.89
C HIS A 263 15.42 -13.39 -4.99
N LEU A 264 14.87 -13.24 -6.20
CA LEU A 264 13.43 -13.36 -6.42
C LEU A 264 12.94 -14.78 -6.13
N VAL A 265 13.70 -15.81 -6.55
CA VAL A 265 13.37 -17.20 -6.21
C VAL A 265 13.42 -17.41 -4.70
N LEU A 266 14.47 -16.93 -4.01
CA LEU A 266 14.57 -17.03 -2.55
C LEU A 266 13.41 -16.34 -1.82
N ALA A 267 13.04 -15.13 -2.26
CA ALA A 267 11.90 -14.41 -1.69
C ALA A 267 10.59 -15.18 -1.95
N ALA A 268 10.37 -15.66 -3.17
CA ALA A 268 9.19 -16.46 -3.51
C ALA A 268 9.14 -17.76 -2.69
N THR A 269 10.26 -18.45 -2.48
CA THR A 269 10.32 -19.66 -1.66
C THR A 269 10.07 -19.38 -0.19
N ALA A 270 10.61 -18.28 0.35
CA ALA A 270 10.36 -17.89 1.74
C ALA A 270 8.88 -17.57 1.96
N VAL A 271 8.29 -16.83 1.03
CA VAL A 271 6.86 -16.47 1.04
C VAL A 271 5.99 -17.72 0.92
N ALA A 272 6.29 -18.63 0.00
CA ALA A 272 5.56 -19.89 -0.16
C ALA A 272 5.72 -20.79 1.08
N GLY A 273 6.90 -20.83 1.69
CA GLY A 273 7.14 -21.59 2.92
C GLY A 273 6.33 -21.06 4.10
N VAL A 274 6.33 -19.74 4.33
CA VAL A 274 5.52 -19.12 5.39
C VAL A 274 4.03 -19.28 5.13
N GLY A 275 3.57 -19.04 3.90
CA GLY A 275 2.16 -19.23 3.52
C GLY A 275 1.72 -20.69 3.70
N GLY A 276 2.54 -21.64 3.29
CA GLY A 276 2.28 -23.07 3.51
C GLY A 276 2.22 -23.46 4.98
N LEU A 277 3.11 -22.90 5.81
CA LEU A 277 3.11 -23.14 7.26
C LEU A 277 1.85 -22.57 7.93
N LEU A 278 1.43 -21.36 7.54
CA LEU A 278 0.20 -20.74 8.07
C LEU A 278 -1.04 -21.56 7.69
N ILE A 279 -1.15 -21.97 6.42
CA ILE A 279 -2.24 -22.84 5.95
C ILE A 279 -2.23 -24.17 6.71
N ALA A 280 -1.07 -24.82 6.82
CA ALA A 280 -0.94 -26.07 7.55
C ALA A 280 -1.36 -25.93 9.03
N ALA A 281 -0.90 -24.87 9.71
CA ALA A 281 -1.29 -24.58 11.08
C ALA A 281 -2.81 -24.38 11.21
N GLN A 282 -3.42 -23.61 10.32
CA GLN A 282 -4.88 -23.44 10.30
C GLN A 282 -5.61 -24.76 10.07
N THR A 283 -5.16 -25.61 9.14
CA THR A 283 -5.80 -26.91 8.89
C THR A 283 -5.68 -27.88 10.07
N LEU A 284 -4.54 -27.88 10.77
CA LEU A 284 -4.32 -28.71 11.96
C LEU A 284 -5.19 -28.25 13.14
N LEU A 285 -5.37 -26.94 13.30
CA LEU A 285 -6.23 -26.37 14.34
C LEU A 285 -7.72 -26.54 14.01
N ALA A 286 -8.10 -26.40 12.74
CA ALA A 286 -9.48 -26.59 12.28
C ALA A 286 -9.89 -28.08 12.22
N GLY A 287 -8.93 -29.00 12.14
CA GLY A 287 -9.15 -30.44 12.03
C GLY A 287 -9.46 -31.17 13.34
N GLY A 288 -9.82 -30.48 14.41
CA GLY A 288 -10.38 -31.13 15.61
C GLY A 288 -11.61 -31.99 15.23
N PRO A 289 -11.87 -33.11 15.94
CA PRO A 289 -12.94 -34.04 15.58
C PRO A 289 -14.27 -33.27 15.49
N SER A 290 -14.71 -33.06 14.26
CA SER A 290 -15.95 -32.37 13.96
C SER A 290 -17.05 -33.23 14.55
N GLU A 291 -17.72 -32.76 15.61
CA GLU A 291 -18.95 -33.39 16.05
C GLU A 291 -19.89 -33.46 14.84
N PRO A 292 -20.45 -34.64 14.54
CA PRO A 292 -21.31 -34.82 13.39
C PRO A 292 -22.50 -33.88 13.51
N SER A 293 -22.49 -32.81 12.71
CA SER A 293 -23.60 -31.87 12.63
C SER A 293 -24.86 -32.64 12.21
N PRO A 294 -25.99 -32.44 12.90
CA PRO A 294 -27.24 -33.10 12.53
C PRO A 294 -27.61 -32.72 11.09
N PRO A 295 -28.23 -33.66 10.34
CA PRO A 295 -28.54 -33.47 8.93
C PRO A 295 -29.46 -32.25 8.74
N VAL A 296 -28.89 -31.17 8.20
CA VAL A 296 -29.64 -29.99 7.78
C VAL A 296 -30.47 -30.39 6.57
N ALA A 297 -31.79 -30.37 6.75
CA ALA A 297 -32.76 -30.66 5.71
C ALA A 297 -32.56 -29.71 4.51
N ALA A 298 -32.44 -30.32 3.33
CA ALA A 298 -32.24 -29.64 2.05
C ALA A 298 -33.43 -28.73 1.70
N ALA A 299 -33.26 -27.42 1.86
CA ALA A 299 -34.16 -26.42 1.31
C ALA A 299 -33.90 -26.22 -0.19
N HIS A 300 -35.00 -26.15 -0.93
CA HIS A 300 -35.13 -26.32 -2.37
C HIS A 300 -34.39 -25.31 -3.26
N GLY A 301 -34.14 -25.77 -4.48
CA GLY A 301 -33.41 -25.09 -5.53
C GLY A 301 -34.04 -23.78 -6.01
N ILE A 302 -33.15 -22.84 -6.31
CA ILE A 302 -33.42 -21.70 -7.18
C ILE A 302 -32.43 -21.81 -8.34
N ALA A 303 -32.99 -22.01 -9.54
CA ALA A 303 -32.24 -22.13 -10.78
C ALA A 303 -31.52 -20.81 -11.13
N PRO A 304 -30.24 -20.85 -11.58
CA PRO A 304 -29.53 -19.66 -11.98
C PRO A 304 -30.08 -19.12 -13.31
N ALA A 305 -30.44 -17.84 -13.31
CA ALA A 305 -30.81 -17.09 -14.50
C ALA A 305 -29.63 -16.96 -15.47
N THR A 306 -29.87 -17.32 -16.73
CA THR A 306 -28.95 -17.20 -17.86
C THR A 306 -28.68 -15.72 -18.17
N VAL A 307 -27.45 -15.28 -17.93
CA VAL A 307 -26.99 -13.92 -18.27
C VAL A 307 -26.70 -13.83 -19.79
N PRO A 308 -27.17 -12.79 -20.50
CA PRO A 308 -26.89 -12.60 -21.92
C PRO A 308 -25.40 -12.37 -22.19
N ARG A 309 -24.88 -13.14 -23.16
CA ARG A 309 -23.50 -13.08 -23.66
C ARG A 309 -23.21 -11.72 -24.31
N ALA A 310 -22.41 -10.90 -23.64
CA ALA A 310 -21.97 -9.59 -24.13
C ALA A 310 -21.12 -9.69 -25.40
N ALA A 311 -21.23 -8.63 -26.21
CA ALA A 311 -20.79 -8.50 -27.59
C ALA A 311 -19.27 -8.68 -27.81
N ARG A 312 -18.96 -9.08 -29.06
CA ARG A 312 -17.62 -9.24 -29.66
C ARG A 312 -16.62 -8.17 -29.18
N THR A 313 -15.53 -8.66 -28.60
CA THR A 313 -14.30 -7.90 -28.40
C THR A 313 -13.82 -7.30 -29.72
N PRO A 314 -13.38 -6.02 -29.74
CA PRO A 314 -12.79 -5.41 -30.92
C PRO A 314 -11.55 -6.21 -31.35
N LYS A 315 -11.40 -6.38 -32.67
CA LYS A 315 -10.25 -7.01 -33.34
C LYS A 315 -8.96 -6.50 -32.68
N PRO A 316 -8.02 -7.38 -32.29
CA PRO A 316 -6.74 -6.94 -31.72
C PRO A 316 -6.10 -5.96 -32.69
N SER A 317 -5.94 -4.72 -32.25
CA SER A 317 -5.24 -3.68 -32.98
C SER A 317 -3.91 -4.25 -33.43
N GLN A 318 -3.72 -4.35 -34.74
CA GLN A 318 -2.54 -4.91 -35.38
C GLN A 318 -1.31 -4.24 -34.76
N GLN A 319 -0.51 -5.03 -34.03
CA GLN A 319 0.65 -4.52 -33.31
C GLN A 319 1.65 -4.00 -34.35
N MET A 320 1.95 -2.70 -34.30
CA MET A 320 2.96 -2.11 -35.17
C MET A 320 4.34 -2.58 -34.72
N THR A 321 5.18 -3.01 -35.66
CA THR A 321 6.60 -3.26 -35.38
C THR A 321 7.35 -1.94 -35.18
N ALA A 322 8.54 -1.99 -34.56
CA ALA A 322 9.36 -0.78 -34.36
C ALA A 322 9.73 -0.08 -35.67
N ALA A 323 9.89 -0.84 -36.76
CA ALA A 323 10.11 -0.29 -38.10
C ALA A 323 8.87 0.44 -38.60
N GLN A 324 7.69 -0.19 -38.54
CA GLN A 324 6.41 0.43 -38.93
C GLN A 324 6.11 1.69 -38.13
N LEU A 325 6.44 1.71 -36.83
CA LEU A 325 6.29 2.90 -35.99
C LEU A 325 7.18 4.04 -36.48
N ARG A 326 8.46 3.76 -36.78
CA ARG A 326 9.39 4.75 -37.32
C ARG A 326 8.94 5.28 -38.67
N ASP A 327 8.46 4.40 -39.56
CA ASP A 327 7.97 4.77 -40.88
C ASP A 327 6.73 5.67 -40.76
N ALA A 328 5.79 5.35 -39.86
CA ALA A 328 4.62 6.16 -39.60
C ALA A 328 4.94 7.55 -39.03
N VAL A 329 5.95 7.65 -38.14
CA VAL A 329 6.44 8.94 -37.63
C VAL A 329 7.12 9.73 -38.73
N THR A 330 7.98 9.09 -39.53
CA THR A 330 8.72 9.72 -40.64
C THR A 330 7.76 10.25 -41.72
N ALA A 331 6.72 9.49 -42.03
CA ALA A 331 5.67 9.87 -42.96
C ALA A 331 4.71 10.95 -42.39
N GLY A 332 4.86 11.33 -41.12
CA GLY A 332 3.99 12.31 -40.47
C GLY A 332 2.58 11.81 -40.15
N HIS A 333 2.34 10.50 -40.20
CA HIS A 333 1.06 9.88 -39.81
C HIS A 333 0.85 9.87 -38.29
N LEU A 334 1.92 10.02 -37.51
CA LEU A 334 1.88 10.12 -36.05
C LEU A 334 2.46 11.46 -35.61
N SER A 335 1.61 12.29 -35.00
CA SER A 335 2.08 13.49 -34.30
C SER A 335 2.87 13.13 -33.05
N LEU A 336 3.68 14.07 -32.55
CA LEU A 336 4.42 13.90 -31.30
C LEU A 336 3.49 13.61 -30.10
N GLU A 337 2.34 14.28 -30.04
CA GLU A 337 1.36 14.05 -28.98
C GLU A 337 0.75 12.65 -29.03
N GLN A 338 0.37 12.19 -30.22
CA GLN A 338 -0.10 10.82 -30.42
C GLN A 338 1.00 9.80 -30.09
N LEU A 339 2.25 10.06 -30.47
CA LEU A 339 3.38 9.20 -30.17
C LEU A 339 3.60 9.06 -28.66
N LEU A 340 3.54 10.17 -27.91
CA LEU A 340 3.76 10.17 -26.46
C LEU A 340 2.55 9.64 -25.66
N SER A 341 1.34 9.63 -26.24
CA SER A 341 0.13 9.11 -25.57
C SER A 341 -0.11 7.60 -25.79
N ARG A 342 0.49 7.01 -26.83
CA ARG A 342 0.40 5.58 -27.12
C ARG A 342 1.02 4.70 -26.04
N ARG A 343 0.39 3.55 -25.77
CA ARG A 343 0.79 2.57 -24.74
C ARG A 343 1.09 1.18 -25.29
N ASP A 344 1.22 1.04 -26.60
CA ASP A 344 1.57 -0.27 -27.18
C ASP A 344 3.05 -0.63 -26.91
N PRO A 345 3.38 -1.93 -26.78
CA PRO A 345 4.73 -2.37 -26.42
C PRO A 345 5.83 -1.87 -27.36
N ALA A 346 5.53 -1.74 -28.67
CA ALA A 346 6.50 -1.25 -29.65
C ALA A 346 6.84 0.23 -29.42
N THR A 347 5.83 1.05 -29.10
CA THR A 347 6.05 2.46 -28.76
C THR A 347 6.77 2.61 -27.43
N ILE A 348 6.35 1.87 -26.40
CA ILE A 348 6.97 1.93 -25.06
C ILE A 348 8.45 1.56 -25.13
N GLY A 349 8.83 0.52 -25.88
CA GLY A 349 10.21 0.05 -25.99
C GLY A 349 11.10 0.85 -26.95
N ALA A 350 10.52 1.74 -27.77
CA ALA A 350 11.29 2.47 -28.78
C ALA A 350 12.16 3.57 -28.17
N ASP A 351 13.37 3.74 -28.72
CA ASP A 351 14.31 4.79 -28.33
C ASP A 351 13.72 6.18 -28.64
N ALA A 352 13.55 7.00 -27.60
CA ALA A 352 12.92 8.30 -27.71
C ALA A 352 13.72 9.24 -28.61
N ALA A 353 15.06 9.23 -28.53
CA ALA A 353 15.90 10.10 -29.34
C ALA A 353 15.85 9.73 -30.83
N ALA A 354 15.81 8.44 -31.16
CA ALA A 354 15.68 7.93 -32.52
C ALA A 354 14.33 8.31 -33.14
N LEU A 355 13.23 8.13 -32.40
CA LEU A 355 11.90 8.52 -32.87
C LEU A 355 11.74 10.03 -33.02
N LEU A 356 12.28 10.82 -32.08
CA LEU A 356 12.23 12.28 -32.17
C LEU A 356 13.04 12.81 -33.36
N ARG A 357 14.15 12.14 -33.73
CA ARG A 357 14.91 12.45 -34.95
C ARG A 357 14.18 12.09 -36.24
N ALA A 358 13.23 11.17 -36.19
CA ALA A 358 12.40 10.80 -37.33
C ALA A 358 11.23 11.78 -37.56
N LEU A 359 10.98 12.74 -36.65
CA LEU A 359 9.89 13.70 -36.83
C LEU A 359 10.13 14.59 -38.06
N PRO A 360 9.15 14.69 -38.98
CA PRO A 360 9.28 15.54 -40.14
C PRO A 360 9.37 17.01 -39.71
N ARG A 361 10.10 17.83 -40.49
CA ARG A 361 10.21 19.29 -40.31
C ARG A 361 10.90 19.74 -39.01
N ARG A 362 11.66 18.87 -38.35
CA ARG A 362 12.46 19.21 -37.17
C ARG A 362 13.94 19.14 -37.51
N SER A 363 14.68 20.22 -37.25
CA SER A 363 16.13 20.20 -37.49
C SER A 363 16.81 19.30 -36.46
N PRO A 364 17.82 18.51 -36.85
CA PRO A 364 18.57 17.66 -35.93
C PRO A 364 19.15 18.45 -34.73
N GLY A 365 19.55 19.70 -34.96
CA GLY A 365 20.07 20.60 -33.92
C GLY A 365 19.00 21.03 -32.90
N GLN A 366 17.75 21.27 -33.31
CA GLN A 366 16.65 21.57 -32.39
C GLN A 366 16.36 20.35 -31.51
N ILE A 367 16.22 19.16 -32.11
CA ILE A 367 15.97 17.91 -31.38
C ILE A 367 17.09 17.64 -30.38
N ALA A 368 18.36 17.77 -30.79
CA ALA A 368 19.50 17.57 -29.90
C ALA A 368 19.53 18.56 -28.72
N ARG A 369 19.16 19.83 -28.94
CA ARG A 369 19.04 20.82 -27.86
C ARG A 369 17.91 20.47 -26.89
N THR A 370 16.73 20.12 -27.40
CA THR A 370 15.58 19.74 -26.56
C THR A 370 15.88 18.48 -25.75
N LEU A 371 16.50 17.46 -26.36
CA LEU A 371 16.92 16.25 -25.65
C LEU A 371 17.90 16.56 -24.51
N ARG A 372 18.89 17.42 -24.76
CA ARG A 372 19.83 17.87 -23.71
C ARG A 372 19.13 18.65 -22.61
N GLN A 373 18.22 19.57 -22.96
CA GLN A 373 17.47 20.37 -21.99
C GLN A 373 16.56 19.51 -21.12
N ALA A 374 15.93 18.49 -21.70
CA ALA A 374 15.11 17.51 -20.99
C ALA A 374 15.94 16.42 -20.28
N LYS A 375 17.28 16.47 -20.38
CA LYS A 375 18.22 15.46 -19.83
C LYS A 375 17.87 14.03 -20.30
N ILE A 376 17.48 13.88 -21.57
CA ILE A 376 17.16 12.58 -22.17
C ILE A 376 18.41 12.06 -22.88
N SER A 377 18.97 10.96 -22.37
CA SER A 377 20.13 10.27 -22.96
C SER A 377 19.76 9.45 -24.20
N ALA A 378 20.75 9.13 -25.03
CA ALA A 378 20.59 8.09 -26.04
C ALA A 378 20.30 6.74 -25.34
N GLY A 379 19.38 5.93 -25.87
CA GLY A 379 18.95 4.67 -25.26
C GLY A 379 17.73 4.78 -24.35
N THR A 380 17.28 5.99 -23.98
CA THR A 380 16.08 6.16 -23.16
C THR A 380 14.84 5.81 -23.97
N SER A 381 14.04 4.84 -23.50
CA SER A 381 12.81 4.46 -24.18
C SER A 381 11.69 5.48 -23.94
N ILE A 382 10.71 5.57 -24.84
CA ILE A 382 9.51 6.44 -24.67
C ILE A 382 8.76 6.11 -23.37
N GLY A 383 8.70 4.83 -23.01
CA GLY A 383 8.09 4.35 -21.77
C GLY A 383 8.72 4.92 -20.51
N ASP A 384 10.04 5.09 -20.53
CA ASP A 384 10.82 5.56 -19.39
C ASP A 384 10.81 7.10 -19.24
N LEU A 385 10.22 7.83 -20.19
CA LEU A 385 10.11 9.28 -20.11
C LEU A 385 9.18 9.70 -18.96
N THR A 386 9.72 10.51 -18.04
CA THR A 386 8.95 11.13 -16.97
C THR A 386 7.89 12.08 -17.51
N LEU A 387 6.85 12.38 -16.70
CA LEU A 387 5.81 13.35 -17.09
C LEU A 387 6.39 14.73 -17.41
N LEU A 388 7.41 15.17 -16.67
CA LEU A 388 8.10 16.44 -16.92
C LEU A 388 8.83 16.43 -18.27
N GLN A 389 9.54 15.34 -18.58
CA GLN A 389 10.22 15.20 -19.87
C GLN A 389 9.23 15.19 -21.04
N ARG A 390 8.11 14.48 -20.92
CA ARG A 390 7.03 14.48 -21.91
C ARG A 390 6.47 15.89 -22.13
N HIS A 391 6.21 16.62 -21.05
CA HIS A 391 5.73 18.00 -21.12
C HIS A 391 6.76 18.96 -21.77
N LEU A 392 8.04 18.85 -21.43
CA LEU A 392 9.11 19.62 -22.06
C LEU A 392 9.25 19.31 -23.55
N LEU A 393 9.17 18.03 -23.94
CA LEU A 393 9.19 17.61 -25.33
C LEU A 393 8.01 18.18 -26.10
N LEU A 394 6.79 18.08 -25.56
CA LEU A 394 5.60 18.67 -26.15
C LEU A 394 5.80 20.18 -26.29
N THR A 395 6.07 20.91 -25.21
CA THR A 395 6.20 22.38 -25.27
C THR A 395 7.27 22.82 -26.28
N ALA A 396 8.46 22.21 -26.25
CA ALA A 396 9.57 22.61 -27.12
C ALA A 396 9.41 22.21 -28.60
N LEU A 397 8.57 21.21 -28.90
CA LEU A 397 8.40 20.66 -30.25
C LEU A 397 6.98 20.78 -30.80
N SER A 398 6.03 21.31 -30.03
CA SER A 398 4.67 21.67 -30.48
C SER A 398 4.63 23.10 -31.06
N ASP A 399 5.45 24.02 -30.53
CA ASP A 399 5.35 25.47 -30.77
C ASP A 399 5.94 25.97 -32.11
N THR A 400 5.68 25.29 -33.22
CA THR A 400 6.12 25.80 -34.53
C THR A 400 5.12 25.47 -35.63
N LEU A 401 4.03 26.24 -35.60
CA LEU A 401 3.47 26.81 -36.81
C LEU A 401 3.16 28.29 -36.52
N PRO A 402 4.11 29.24 -36.70
CA PRO A 402 3.70 30.50 -37.26
C PRO A 402 3.15 30.15 -38.65
N GLY A 403 1.82 30.19 -38.78
CA GLY A 403 1.18 30.12 -40.09
C GLY A 403 1.82 31.17 -41.02
N PRO A 404 1.85 30.93 -42.34
CA PRO A 404 2.32 31.95 -43.28
C PRO A 404 1.57 33.24 -42.97
N ARG A 405 2.31 34.30 -42.61
CA ARG A 405 1.74 35.64 -42.54
C ARG A 405 1.33 35.98 -43.96
N SER A 406 0.02 35.85 -44.24
CA SER A 406 -0.63 36.31 -45.46
C SER A 406 -0.57 37.83 -45.54
#